data_AF-A0A8T4B453-F1
#
_entry.id   AF-A0A8T4B453-F1
#
_cell.length_a   1.000
_cell.length_b   1.000
_cell.length_c   1.000
_cell.angle_alpha   90.00
_cell.angle_beta   90.00
_cell.angle_gamma   90.00
#
_symmetry.space_group_name_H-M   'P 1'
#
loop_
_entity.id
_entity.type
_entity.pdbx_description
1 polymer ?
#
loop_
_entity_poly.entity_id
_entity_poly.type
_entity_poly.pdbx_seq_one_letter_code
_entity_poly.pdbx_strand_id
1 'polypeptide(L)'
;MIVVVTLGSQPIQSFPTGIGSLADNGCTCHGGYSNSTQTSIHGMPVSFESNVSYNLTLSVEAETAPTADSAKGGFRFRVSDGAVDFHNLSRVQFLDEGWTHTEAGNQYRSWNLSWTAPSDNSTSVDFVLHANAVNGNGNSGGDMWNSIGYTLPGSQYDGSVVPLDVSEELDSRQYGILYGGLLALLVFLYFAIK
;
A
#
# COMPACT_ATOMS: atom_id res chain seq x y z
N MET A 1 28.29 32.06 12.99
CA MET A 1 27.59 31.70 11.74
C MET A 1 27.08 30.28 11.93
N ILE A 2 25.80 30.11 12.29
CA ILE A 2 25.21 28.78 12.45
C ILE A 2 24.86 28.30 11.04
N VAL A 3 25.58 27.30 10.55
CA VAL A 3 25.23 26.60 9.31
C VAL A 3 24.09 25.66 9.68
N VAL A 4 22.86 26.10 9.42
CA VAL A 4 21.69 25.22 9.45
C VAL A 4 21.79 24.36 8.20
N VAL A 5 22.29 23.13 8.35
CA VAL A 5 22.17 22.11 7.31
C VAL A 5 20.71 21.69 7.31
N THR A 6 19.90 22.32 6.47
CA THR A 6 18.57 21.79 6.15
C THR A 6 18.81 20.49 5.39
N LEU A 7 18.60 19.36 6.04
CA LEU A 7 18.42 18.07 5.36
C LEU A 7 17.23 18.26 4.43
N GLY A 8 17.50 18.52 3.15
CA GLY A 8 16.46 18.72 2.16
C GLY A 8 15.69 17.41 1.98
N SER A 9 14.46 17.36 2.48
CA SER A 9 13.50 16.33 2.10
C SER A 9 13.32 16.43 0.59
N GLN A 10 13.74 15.40 -0.14
CA GLN A 10 13.42 15.32 -1.57
C GLN A 10 11.90 15.31 -1.69
N PRO A 11 11.29 16.11 -2.58
CA PRO A 11 9.85 16.03 -2.80
C PRO A 11 9.55 14.61 -3.31
N ILE A 12 8.80 13.85 -2.50
CA ILE A 12 8.33 12.54 -2.89
C ILE A 12 7.27 12.77 -3.98
N GLN A 13 7.57 12.35 -5.21
CA GLN A 13 6.67 12.49 -6.36
C GLN A 13 6.09 11.15 -6.73
N SER A 14 4.83 11.14 -7.14
CA SER A 14 4.19 9.97 -7.73
C SER A 14 4.69 9.74 -9.15
N PHE A 15 4.74 8.46 -9.56
CA PHE A 15 5.18 8.06 -10.89
C PHE A 15 4.09 7.24 -11.58
N PRO A 16 3.80 7.53 -12.87
CA PRO A 16 2.72 6.86 -13.57
C PRO A 16 3.07 5.41 -13.96
N THR A 17 4.36 5.06 -13.89
CA THR A 17 4.89 3.71 -14.14
C THR A 17 5.03 2.86 -12.88
N GLY A 18 4.52 3.28 -11.72
CA GLY A 18 4.78 2.58 -10.46
C GLY A 18 6.21 2.68 -9.95
N ILE A 19 6.38 2.27 -8.69
CA ILE A 19 7.64 2.32 -7.95
C ILE A 19 7.84 1.02 -7.15
N GLY A 20 9.10 0.70 -6.86
CA GLY A 20 9.48 -0.47 -6.07
C GLY A 20 9.37 -0.24 -4.57
N SER A 21 10.45 -0.47 -3.84
CA SER A 21 10.49 -0.53 -2.37
C SER A 21 10.07 0.76 -1.65
N LEU A 22 10.09 1.90 -2.34
CA LEU A 22 9.53 3.17 -1.81
C LEU A 22 8.03 3.09 -1.50
N ALA A 23 7.30 2.16 -2.09
CA ALA A 23 5.88 1.92 -1.81
C ALA A 23 5.62 0.76 -0.81
N ASP A 24 6.65 0.16 -0.21
CA ASP A 24 6.50 -0.97 0.72
C ASP A 24 5.83 -0.58 2.05
N ASN A 25 5.72 0.72 2.33
CA ASN A 25 5.01 1.25 3.49
C ASN A 25 3.78 2.08 3.05
N GLY A 26 3.25 1.82 1.86
CA GLY A 26 2.10 2.54 1.32
C GLY A 26 2.41 3.54 0.23
N CYS A 27 1.34 4.13 -0.32
CA CYS A 27 1.41 5.04 -1.47
C CYS A 27 1.69 6.49 -1.03
N THR A 28 2.71 6.70 -0.19
CA THR A 28 3.05 7.98 0.47
C THR A 28 3.45 9.11 -0.48
N CYS A 29 3.69 8.78 -1.76
CA CYS A 29 3.89 9.77 -2.83
C CYS A 29 2.59 10.46 -3.28
N HIS A 30 1.43 9.88 -2.93
CA HIS A 30 0.11 10.39 -3.23
C HIS A 30 -0.43 11.18 -2.03
N GLY A 31 -1.73 11.52 -2.04
CA GLY A 31 -2.38 12.16 -0.90
C GLY A 31 -2.42 11.26 0.35
N GLY A 32 -3.37 11.55 1.24
CA GLY A 32 -3.44 10.87 2.52
C GLY A 32 -3.95 9.43 2.44
N TYR A 33 -3.52 8.62 3.41
CA TYR A 33 -4.24 7.40 3.79
C TYR A 33 -5.71 7.74 4.07
N SER A 34 -6.64 6.89 3.62
CA SER A 34 -8.06 7.07 3.86
C SER A 34 -8.81 5.77 4.08
N ASN A 35 -9.52 5.67 5.21
CA ASN A 35 -10.45 4.57 5.49
C ASN A 35 -11.65 4.53 4.52
N SER A 36 -11.94 5.60 3.79
CA SER A 36 -12.96 5.58 2.73
C SER A 36 -12.47 4.99 1.41
N THR A 37 -11.16 4.76 1.29
CA THR A 37 -10.57 4.00 0.18
C THR A 37 -10.46 2.54 0.62
N GLN A 38 -11.18 1.65 -0.05
CA GLN A 38 -11.26 0.24 0.31
C GLN A 38 -10.32 -0.57 -0.58
N THR A 39 -9.31 -1.21 0.03
CA THR A 39 -8.36 -2.08 -0.65
C THR A 39 -8.68 -3.53 -0.31
N SER A 40 -8.72 -4.40 -1.31
CA SER A 40 -9.18 -5.79 -1.15
C SER A 40 -8.34 -6.77 -1.96
N ILE A 41 -8.18 -7.98 -1.41
CA ILE A 41 -7.69 -9.17 -2.11
C ILE A 41 -8.83 -10.20 -2.14
N HIS A 42 -9.46 -10.38 -3.28
CA HIS A 42 -10.56 -11.32 -3.45
C HIS A 42 -10.04 -12.71 -3.84
N GLY A 43 -10.81 -13.75 -3.52
CA GLY A 43 -10.49 -15.14 -3.90
C GLY A 43 -9.55 -15.87 -2.94
N MET A 44 -9.18 -15.24 -1.82
CA MET A 44 -8.34 -15.86 -0.78
C MET A 44 -9.05 -17.09 -0.17
N PRO A 45 -8.38 -18.24 -0.06
CA PRO A 45 -8.93 -19.38 0.66
C PRO A 45 -8.82 -19.16 2.18
N VAL A 46 -9.44 -20.05 2.97
CA VAL A 46 -9.26 -20.04 4.44
C VAL A 46 -7.88 -20.56 4.84
N SER A 47 -7.39 -21.57 4.13
CA SER A 47 -6.03 -22.11 4.23
C SER A 47 -5.57 -22.59 2.86
N PHE A 48 -4.26 -22.63 2.65
CA PHE A 48 -3.70 -23.14 1.39
C PHE A 48 -3.28 -24.61 1.48
N GLU A 49 -3.43 -25.33 0.37
CA GLU A 49 -2.87 -26.67 0.17
C GLU A 49 -1.58 -26.59 -0.65
N SER A 50 -0.65 -27.52 -0.41
CA SER A 50 0.65 -27.55 -1.09
C SER A 50 0.54 -27.52 -2.62
N ASN A 51 1.26 -26.60 -3.26
CA ASN A 51 1.32 -26.45 -4.73
C ASN A 51 -0.04 -26.22 -5.41
N VAL A 52 -1.08 -25.78 -4.69
CA VAL A 52 -2.37 -25.44 -5.28
C VAL A 52 -2.39 -23.98 -5.74
N SER A 53 -2.94 -23.74 -6.93
CA SER A 53 -3.11 -22.40 -7.49
C SER A 53 -4.49 -21.82 -7.18
N TYR A 54 -4.52 -20.58 -6.71
CA TYR A 54 -5.72 -19.81 -6.38
C TYR A 54 -5.81 -18.58 -7.28
N ASN A 55 -6.99 -18.31 -7.84
CA ASN A 55 -7.22 -17.10 -8.61
C ASN A 55 -7.61 -15.96 -7.67
N LEU A 56 -6.79 -14.91 -7.66
CA LEU A 56 -6.97 -13.75 -6.81
C LEU A 56 -7.22 -12.50 -7.65
N THR A 57 -7.93 -11.55 -7.05
CA THR A 57 -8.12 -10.21 -7.63
C THR A 57 -7.71 -9.16 -6.62
N LEU A 58 -6.73 -8.34 -6.97
CA LEU A 58 -6.40 -7.12 -6.24
C LEU A 58 -7.37 -6.03 -6.69
N SER A 59 -7.93 -5.25 -5.75
CA SER A 59 -8.78 -4.11 -6.11
C SER A 59 -8.70 -2.95 -5.13
N VAL A 60 -8.99 -1.75 -5.62
CA VAL A 60 -9.20 -0.55 -4.82
C VAL A 60 -10.47 0.20 -5.22
N GLU A 61 -11.30 0.52 -4.24
CA GLU A 61 -12.53 1.29 -4.42
C GLU A 61 -12.44 2.59 -3.63
N ALA A 62 -12.92 3.70 -4.20
CA ALA A 62 -12.96 4.99 -3.53
C ALA A 62 -14.01 5.89 -4.18
N GLU A 63 -14.56 6.82 -3.38
CA GLU A 63 -15.48 7.87 -3.84
C GLU A 63 -14.86 8.81 -4.88
N THR A 64 -13.53 8.88 -4.94
CA THR A 64 -12.80 9.66 -5.95
C THR A 64 -13.12 9.13 -7.34
N ALA A 65 -13.97 9.86 -8.07
CA ALA A 65 -14.22 9.62 -9.48
C ALA A 65 -12.97 10.02 -10.30
N PRO A 66 -12.39 9.09 -11.08
CA PRO A 66 -11.27 9.45 -11.93
C PRO A 66 -11.76 10.33 -13.09
N THR A 67 -10.90 11.23 -13.54
CA THR A 67 -11.12 11.91 -14.83
C THR A 67 -11.12 10.86 -15.96
N ALA A 68 -11.95 11.06 -16.98
CA ALA A 68 -11.96 10.17 -18.13
C ALA A 68 -10.57 10.19 -18.83
N ASP A 69 -10.13 9.03 -19.29
CA ASP A 69 -8.87 8.83 -20.03
C ASP A 69 -7.57 9.28 -19.31
N SER A 70 -7.59 9.32 -17.98
CA SER A 70 -6.41 9.55 -17.14
C SER A 70 -6.10 8.36 -16.23
N ALA A 71 -4.99 8.46 -15.48
CA ALA A 71 -4.65 7.49 -14.43
C ALA A 71 -5.81 7.41 -13.41
N LYS A 72 -6.09 6.18 -12.95
CA LYS A 72 -7.21 5.85 -12.05
C LYS A 72 -6.76 5.18 -10.76
N GLY A 73 -5.63 4.47 -10.78
CA GLY A 73 -5.08 3.86 -9.59
C GLY A 73 -3.74 3.19 -9.82
N GLY A 74 -3.28 2.52 -8.77
CA GLY A 74 -2.03 1.79 -8.75
C GLY A 74 -1.96 0.89 -7.53
N PHE A 75 -0.87 0.14 -7.42
CA PHE A 75 -0.66 -0.72 -6.27
C PHE A 75 0.82 -1.04 -6.04
N ARG A 76 1.09 -1.54 -4.83
CA ARG A 76 2.27 -2.29 -4.42
C ARG A 76 1.80 -3.57 -3.75
N PHE A 77 2.20 -4.72 -4.27
CA PHE A 77 1.77 -6.04 -3.80
C PHE A 77 2.97 -6.93 -3.52
N ARG A 78 3.02 -7.53 -2.34
CA ARG A 78 4.07 -8.44 -1.90
C ARG A 78 3.46 -9.69 -1.31
N VAL A 79 4.12 -10.81 -1.56
CA VAL A 79 3.79 -12.12 -1.01
C VAL A 79 5.07 -12.72 -0.46
N SER A 80 5.05 -13.26 0.77
CA SER A 80 6.26 -13.79 1.40
C SER A 80 6.73 -15.13 0.83
N ASP A 81 5.83 -15.91 0.23
CA ASP A 81 6.13 -17.20 -0.38
C ASP A 81 5.10 -17.60 -1.46
N GLY A 82 5.41 -18.63 -2.24
CA GLY A 82 4.65 -19.05 -3.41
C GLY A 82 4.96 -18.22 -4.65
N ALA A 83 4.29 -18.56 -5.75
CA ALA A 83 4.53 -17.95 -7.06
C ALA A 83 3.31 -17.16 -7.54
N VAL A 84 3.53 -15.90 -7.91
CA VAL A 84 2.50 -15.00 -8.46
C VAL A 84 2.62 -14.93 -9.97
N ASP A 85 1.51 -15.13 -10.67
CA ASP A 85 1.39 -14.96 -12.12
C ASP A 85 0.18 -14.06 -12.45
N PHE A 86 0.44 -12.84 -12.93
CA PHE A 86 -0.62 -11.92 -13.32
C PHE A 86 -1.16 -12.24 -14.71
N HIS A 87 -2.48 -12.23 -14.87
CA HIS A 87 -3.12 -12.59 -16.14
C HIS A 87 -2.83 -11.58 -17.27
N ASN A 88 -2.45 -10.34 -16.93
CA ASN A 88 -2.09 -9.32 -17.91
C ASN A 88 -0.78 -8.61 -17.52
N LEU A 89 0.33 -9.14 -18.01
CA LEU A 89 1.67 -8.63 -17.78
C LEU A 89 1.93 -7.24 -18.37
N SER A 90 1.12 -6.75 -19.32
CA SER A 90 1.29 -5.37 -19.81
C SER A 90 0.93 -4.32 -18.78
N ARG A 91 0.16 -4.69 -17.74
CA ARG A 91 -0.36 -3.79 -16.70
C ARG A 91 0.43 -3.82 -15.40
N VAL A 92 1.40 -4.72 -15.28
CA VAL A 92 2.13 -4.97 -14.05
C VAL A 92 3.61 -5.19 -14.33
N GLN A 93 4.43 -5.02 -13.31
CA GLN A 93 5.86 -5.30 -13.36
C GLN A 93 6.35 -5.68 -11.95
N PHE A 94 7.49 -6.37 -11.92
CA PHE A 94 8.13 -6.77 -10.68
C PHE A 94 9.36 -5.89 -10.44
N LEU A 95 9.37 -5.14 -9.34
CA LEU A 95 10.44 -4.22 -8.95
C LEU A 95 10.73 -4.42 -7.47
N ASP A 96 12.01 -4.48 -7.07
CA ASP A 96 12.43 -4.55 -5.67
C ASP A 96 11.62 -5.55 -4.82
N GLU A 97 11.54 -6.82 -5.24
CA GLU A 97 10.85 -7.88 -4.50
C GLU A 97 9.34 -7.65 -4.26
N GLY A 98 8.68 -6.98 -5.20
CA GLY A 98 7.23 -6.87 -5.20
C GLY A 98 6.67 -6.46 -6.55
N TRP A 99 5.36 -6.60 -6.68
CA TRP A 99 4.62 -6.25 -7.88
C TRP A 99 4.07 -4.83 -7.78
N THR A 100 4.11 -4.11 -8.89
CA THR A 100 3.45 -2.81 -9.04
C THR A 100 2.85 -2.70 -10.45
N HIS A 101 2.01 -1.69 -10.66
CA HIS A 101 1.48 -1.34 -11.96
C HIS A 101 2.55 -0.80 -12.94
N THR A 102 2.25 -0.87 -14.23
CA THR A 102 2.93 -0.11 -15.30
C THR A 102 2.13 1.14 -15.65
N GLU A 103 2.63 1.95 -16.60
CA GLU A 103 1.88 3.06 -17.21
C GLU A 103 0.51 2.60 -17.72
N ALA A 104 0.46 1.51 -18.50
CA ALA A 104 -0.80 0.97 -18.99
C ALA A 104 -1.68 0.42 -17.86
N GLY A 105 -1.06 -0.06 -16.77
CA GLY A 105 -1.73 -0.54 -15.58
C GLY A 105 -2.40 0.55 -14.77
N ASN A 106 -1.92 1.80 -14.83
CA ASN A 106 -2.44 2.90 -14.01
C ASN A 106 -3.86 3.32 -14.37
N GLN A 107 -4.39 2.87 -15.51
CA GLN A 107 -5.75 3.13 -15.97
C GLN A 107 -6.79 2.22 -15.31
N TYR A 108 -6.37 1.37 -14.37
CA TYR A 108 -7.21 0.36 -13.72
C TYR A 108 -7.15 0.49 -12.20
N ARG A 109 -8.16 -0.09 -11.55
CA ARG A 109 -8.25 -0.25 -10.10
C ARG A 109 -8.40 -1.72 -9.70
N SER A 110 -8.17 -2.63 -10.63
CA SER A 110 -8.29 -4.06 -10.41
C SER A 110 -7.33 -4.85 -11.31
N TRP A 111 -6.69 -5.86 -10.71
CA TRP A 111 -5.71 -6.72 -11.37
C TRP A 111 -5.94 -8.17 -10.95
N ASN A 112 -6.09 -9.06 -11.93
CA ASN A 112 -6.28 -10.50 -11.71
C ASN A 112 -4.95 -11.24 -11.81
N LEU A 113 -4.76 -12.20 -10.92
CA LEU A 113 -3.59 -13.06 -10.87
C LEU A 113 -3.97 -14.48 -10.45
N SER A 114 -3.04 -15.40 -10.65
CA SER A 114 -3.02 -16.70 -10.02
C SER A 114 -1.84 -16.75 -9.05
N TRP A 115 -2.09 -17.13 -7.80
CA TRP A 115 -1.04 -17.41 -6.82
C TRP A 115 -0.96 -18.90 -6.59
N THR A 116 0.21 -19.48 -6.78
CA THR A 116 0.49 -20.90 -6.51
C THR A 116 1.19 -21.01 -5.17
N ALA A 117 0.54 -21.71 -4.25
CA ALA A 117 1.04 -21.92 -2.89
C ALA A 117 2.38 -22.68 -2.87
N PRO A 118 3.24 -22.44 -1.87
CA PRO A 118 4.47 -23.21 -1.69
C PRO A 118 4.17 -24.70 -1.44
N SER A 119 5.20 -25.53 -1.56
CA SER A 119 5.08 -26.96 -1.27
C SER A 119 4.90 -27.26 0.21
N ASP A 120 5.42 -26.40 1.08
CA ASP A 120 5.27 -26.52 2.54
C ASP A 120 3.97 -25.84 2.99
N ASN A 121 3.01 -26.64 3.46
CA ASN A 121 1.74 -26.18 4.01
C ASN A 121 1.68 -26.26 5.54
N SER A 122 2.83 -26.41 6.20
CA SER A 122 2.96 -26.30 7.65
C SER A 122 3.33 -24.89 8.13
N THR A 123 3.51 -23.94 7.18
CA THR A 123 3.84 -22.53 7.42
C THR A 123 2.67 -21.61 7.05
N SER A 124 2.86 -20.29 7.20
CA SER A 124 1.93 -19.26 6.73
C SER A 124 2.56 -18.37 5.66
N VAL A 125 1.74 -17.77 4.82
CA VAL A 125 2.15 -16.83 3.78
C VAL A 125 1.50 -15.47 4.01
N ASP A 126 2.34 -14.45 4.01
CA ASP A 126 1.93 -13.06 4.23
C ASP A 126 1.70 -12.38 2.89
N PHE A 127 0.57 -11.70 2.76
CA PHE A 127 0.18 -10.90 1.61
C PHE A 127 0.02 -9.46 2.07
N VAL A 128 0.72 -8.54 1.43
CA VAL A 128 0.60 -7.10 1.70
C VAL A 128 0.25 -6.39 0.41
N LEU A 129 -0.86 -5.65 0.42
CA LEU A 129 -1.31 -4.83 -0.69
C LEU A 129 -1.49 -3.40 -0.21
N HIS A 130 -0.73 -2.48 -0.81
CA HIS A 130 -1.02 -1.05 -0.78
C HIS A 130 -1.63 -0.68 -2.11
N ALA A 131 -2.77 0.00 -2.11
CA ALA A 131 -3.41 0.43 -3.34
C ALA A 131 -3.92 1.87 -3.24
N ASN A 132 -3.77 2.61 -4.33
CA ASN A 132 -4.21 4.01 -4.43
C ASN A 132 -5.27 4.17 -5.51
N ALA A 133 -6.27 4.99 -5.20
CA ALA A 133 -7.24 5.52 -6.14
C ALA A 133 -6.89 6.98 -6.42
N VAL A 134 -6.52 7.28 -7.66
CA VAL A 134 -6.13 8.63 -8.08
C VAL A 134 -7.27 9.32 -8.83
N ASN A 135 -7.28 10.66 -8.79
CA ASN A 135 -8.28 11.48 -9.47
C ASN A 135 -7.88 11.86 -10.92
N GLY A 136 -6.61 11.65 -11.25
CA GLY A 136 -6.05 11.88 -12.59
C GLY A 136 -5.86 13.36 -12.95
N ASN A 137 -5.72 14.25 -11.96
CA ASN A 137 -5.47 15.68 -12.16
C ASN A 137 -3.99 16.02 -12.47
N GLY A 138 -3.11 15.01 -12.59
CA GLY A 138 -1.68 15.17 -12.87
C GLY A 138 -0.82 15.55 -11.67
N ASN A 139 -1.36 15.52 -10.45
CA ASN A 139 -0.62 15.76 -9.20
C ASN A 139 -1.11 14.81 -8.09
N SER A 140 -0.41 14.78 -6.95
CA SER A 140 -0.75 13.91 -5.81
C SER A 140 -1.94 14.40 -4.98
N GLY A 141 -2.40 15.63 -5.19
CA GLY A 141 -3.46 16.24 -4.40
C GLY A 141 -4.84 15.65 -4.71
N GLY A 142 -5.53 15.18 -3.67
CA GLY A 142 -6.86 14.55 -3.80
C GLY A 142 -6.82 13.07 -4.21
N ASP A 143 -5.63 12.50 -4.34
CA ASP A 143 -5.46 11.05 -4.41
C ASP A 143 -5.59 10.45 -3.00
N MET A 144 -6.12 9.24 -2.91
CA MET A 144 -6.27 8.53 -1.65
C MET A 144 -5.81 7.09 -1.77
N TRP A 145 -5.35 6.51 -0.68
CA TRP A 145 -4.86 5.14 -0.66
C TRP A 145 -5.15 4.44 0.67
N ASN A 146 -5.07 3.11 0.64
CA ASN A 146 -5.20 2.27 1.82
C ASN A 146 -4.33 1.01 1.66
N SER A 147 -4.13 0.28 2.75
CA SER A 147 -3.36 -0.95 2.84
C SER A 147 -4.23 -2.08 3.37
N ILE A 148 -3.92 -3.31 2.97
CA ILE A 148 -4.42 -4.50 3.64
C ILE A 148 -3.34 -5.58 3.71
N GLY A 149 -3.35 -6.31 4.82
CA GLY A 149 -2.41 -7.36 5.14
C GLY A 149 -3.16 -8.63 5.52
N TYR A 150 -2.77 -9.77 4.96
CA TYR A 150 -3.33 -11.08 5.28
C TYR A 150 -2.22 -12.08 5.59
N THR A 151 -2.39 -12.83 6.66
CA THR A 151 -1.58 -14.01 6.97
C THR A 151 -2.41 -15.24 6.63
N LEU A 152 -2.07 -15.94 5.56
CA LEU A 152 -2.78 -17.13 5.10
C LEU A 152 -2.08 -18.40 5.63
N PRO A 153 -2.69 -19.16 6.54
CA PRO A 153 -2.10 -20.40 7.03
C PRO A 153 -2.15 -21.51 5.98
N GLY A 154 -1.14 -22.38 5.97
CA GLY A 154 -1.21 -23.66 5.28
C GLY A 154 -2.15 -24.62 6.01
N SER A 155 -2.67 -25.63 5.31
CA SER A 155 -3.63 -26.60 5.86
C SER A 155 -3.08 -27.44 7.02
N GLN A 156 -1.76 -27.50 7.19
CA GLN A 156 -1.07 -28.17 8.30
C GLN A 156 -0.46 -27.20 9.30
N TYR A 157 -0.70 -25.89 9.17
CA TYR A 157 -0.23 -24.89 10.12
C TYR A 157 -0.92 -25.06 11.47
N ASP A 158 -0.15 -25.26 12.54
CA ASP A 158 -0.63 -25.44 13.91
C ASP A 158 -0.44 -24.20 14.81
N GLY A 159 0.15 -23.15 14.26
CA GLY A 159 0.37 -21.89 14.94
C GLY A 159 -0.85 -20.97 14.97
N SER A 160 -0.73 -19.87 15.71
CA SER A 160 -1.74 -18.82 15.73
C SER A 160 -1.52 -17.86 14.57
N VAL A 161 -2.58 -17.63 13.78
CA VAL A 161 -2.57 -16.59 12.73
C VAL A 161 -2.66 -15.22 13.39
N VAL A 162 -1.57 -14.44 13.30
CA VAL A 162 -1.54 -13.04 13.75
C VAL A 162 -1.81 -12.15 12.53
N PRO A 163 -2.83 -11.27 12.58
CA PRO A 163 -3.06 -10.30 11.51
C PRO A 163 -1.86 -9.38 11.33
N LEU A 164 -1.50 -9.09 10.07
CA LEU A 164 -0.46 -8.12 9.76
C LEU A 164 -0.97 -6.71 10.08
N ASP A 165 -0.20 -5.96 10.85
CA ASP A 165 -0.44 -4.53 11.07
C ASP A 165 0.19 -3.75 9.91
N VAL A 166 -0.66 -3.29 8.99
CA VAL A 166 -0.25 -2.52 7.80
C VAL A 166 -0.99 -1.18 7.69
N SER A 167 -1.82 -0.86 8.68
CA SER A 167 -2.50 0.43 8.74
C SER A 167 -1.50 1.50 9.16
N GLU A 168 -1.34 2.54 8.35
CA GLU A 168 -0.74 3.80 8.80
C GLU A 168 -1.79 4.64 9.54
N GLU A 169 -2.46 4.06 10.54
CA GLU A 169 -3.15 4.87 11.53
C GLU A 169 -2.11 5.45 12.47
N LEU A 170 -2.11 6.77 12.69
CA LEU A 170 -1.18 7.36 13.65
C LEU A 170 -1.41 6.70 15.01
N ASP A 171 -0.40 6.01 15.54
CA ASP A 171 -0.53 5.41 16.87
C ASP A 171 -0.61 6.52 17.93
N SER A 172 -1.13 6.18 19.11
CA SER A 172 -1.25 7.06 20.27
C SER A 172 0.04 7.81 20.61
N ARG A 173 1.21 7.22 20.33
CA ARG A 173 2.52 7.87 20.50
C ARG A 173 2.76 9.01 19.50
N GLN A 174 2.40 8.81 18.25
CA GLN A 174 2.54 9.82 17.20
C GLN A 174 1.55 10.96 17.42
N TYR A 175 0.32 10.65 17.84
CA TYR A 175 -0.62 11.67 18.31
C TYR A 175 -0.07 12.45 19.52
N GLY A 176 0.53 11.75 20.49
CA GLY A 176 1.17 12.38 21.64
C GLY A 176 2.28 13.36 21.25
N ILE A 177 3.15 12.98 20.30
CA ILE A 177 4.21 13.84 19.75
C ILE A 177 3.59 15.04 19.03
N LEU A 178 2.57 14.81 18.20
CA LEU A 178 1.91 15.87 17.42
C LEU A 178 1.25 16.91 18.34
N TYR A 179 0.42 16.47 19.28
CA TYR A 179 -0.27 17.37 20.22
C TYR A 179 0.71 18.04 21.19
N GLY A 180 1.73 17.33 21.66
CA GLY A 180 2.79 17.89 22.50
C GLY A 180 3.59 18.98 21.78
N GLY A 181 3.97 18.73 20.52
CA GLY A 181 4.66 19.70 19.68
C GLY A 181 3.81 20.92 19.37
N LEU A 182 2.54 20.74 19.03
CA LEU A 182 1.60 21.84 18.81
C LEU A 182 1.41 22.70 20.07
N LEU A 183 1.27 22.08 21.25
CA LEU A 183 1.14 22.79 22.52
C LEU A 183 2.39 23.63 22.81
N ALA A 184 3.59 23.06 22.63
CA ALA A 184 4.85 23.76 22.85
C ALA A 184 5.00 24.97 21.90
N LEU A 185 4.62 24.82 20.64
CA LEU A 185 4.61 25.91 19.66
C LEU A 185 3.67 27.05 20.08
N LEU A 186 2.45 26.72 20.52
CA LEU A 186 1.47 27.71 20.98
C LEU A 186 1.96 28.46 22.23
N VAL A 187 2.57 27.75 23.18
CA VAL A 187 3.18 28.36 24.38
C VAL A 187 4.32 29.30 23.98
N PHE A 188 5.20 28.87 23.07
CA PHE A 188 6.28 29.70 22.58
C PHE A 188 5.76 30.97 21.88
N LEU A 189 4.78 30.84 20.99
CA LEU A 189 4.14 31.97 20.31
C LEU A 189 3.49 32.94 21.30
N TYR A 190 2.80 32.44 22.33
CA TYR A 190 2.22 33.28 23.37
C TYR A 190 3.27 34.13 24.09
N PHE A 191 4.42 33.56 24.43
CA PHE A 191 5.52 34.29 25.06
C PHE A 191 6.28 35.20 24.10
N ALA A 192 6.33 34.89 22.80
CA ALA A 192 7.01 35.70 21.80
C ALA A 192 6.22 36.96 21.38
N ILE A 193 4.89 36.97 21.58
CA ILE A 193 4.00 38.07 21.19
C ILE A 193 3.64 38.97 22.40
N LYS A 194 4.04 38.56 23.62
CA LYS A 194 3.98 39.37 24.83
C LYS A 194 5.28 40.12 25.07
#